data_AF-A0A4Y2Q352-F1
#
_entry.id   AF-A0A4Y2Q352-F1
#
_cell.length_a   1.000
_cell.length_b   1.000
_cell.length_c   1.000
_cell.angle_alpha   90.00
_cell.angle_beta   90.00
_cell.angle_gamma   90.00
#
_symmetry.space_group_name_H-M   'P 1'
#
loop_
_entity.id
_entity.type
_entity.pdbx_description
1 polymer ?
#
loop_
_entity_poly.entity_id
_entity_poly.type
_entity_poly.pdbx_seq_one_letter_code
_entity_poly.pdbx_strand_id
1 'polypeptide(L)'
;MDKQSKPLTAKDLNRMRERVKLKLTNIKKFIDSCGNTITDKTQIVITAQQKLNGVKVLEEELETLFKQYLDIEEDEKSSNKSDEEMLELLEERDEIEASLKCLLSKYNANDVAMIENKSNHDSDLKSYIDHIELKSKLPEIPLPIF
;
A
#
# COMPACT_ATOMS: atom_id res chain seq x y z
N MET A 1 19.94 18.77 20.69
CA MET A 1 18.56 19.31 20.65
C MET A 1 17.81 18.49 19.63
N ASP A 2 17.14 17.45 20.11
CA ASP A 2 16.25 16.63 19.30
C ASP A 2 15.12 17.52 18.79
N LYS A 3 15.03 17.65 17.47
CA LYS A 3 13.89 18.29 16.82
C LYS A 3 12.70 17.37 17.10
N GLN A 4 11.95 17.67 18.15
CA GLN A 4 10.70 17.01 18.45
C GLN A 4 9.79 17.26 17.24
N SER A 5 9.69 16.26 16.36
CA SER A 5 8.74 16.26 15.24
C SER A 5 7.37 16.52 15.84
N LYS A 6 6.63 17.50 15.28
CA LYS A 6 5.24 17.72 15.71
C LYS A 6 4.50 16.39 15.65
N PRO A 7 3.69 16.06 16.68
CA PRO A 7 2.82 14.88 16.63
C PRO A 7 2.00 14.95 15.33
N LEU A 8 2.03 13.89 14.53
CA LEU A 8 1.16 13.78 13.38
C LEU A 8 -0.29 13.80 13.85
N THR A 9 -1.14 14.52 13.12
CA THR A 9 -2.56 14.55 13.41
C THR A 9 -3.29 13.51 12.57
N ALA A 10 -4.46 13.06 13.01
CA ALA A 10 -5.37 12.23 12.19
C ALA A 10 -5.66 12.86 10.82
N LYS A 11 -5.63 14.20 10.72
CA LYS A 11 -5.77 14.93 9.44
C LYS A 11 -4.58 14.70 8.51
N ASP A 12 -3.37 14.64 9.04
CA ASP A 12 -2.15 14.39 8.27
C ASP A 12 -2.11 12.94 7.77
N LEU A 13 -2.51 11.98 8.61
CA LEU A 13 -2.67 10.57 8.22
C LEU A 13 -3.69 10.41 7.09
N ASN A 14 -4.89 10.98 7.26
CA ASN A 14 -5.91 10.96 6.21
C ASN A 14 -5.40 11.57 4.89
N ARG A 15 -4.63 12.67 4.96
CA ARG A 15 -4.05 13.28 3.77
C ARG A 15 -3.03 12.36 3.08
N MET A 16 -2.19 11.65 3.83
CA MET A 16 -1.26 10.69 3.26
C MET A 16 -2.00 9.50 2.65
N ARG A 17 -3.03 9.02 3.33
CA ARG A 17 -3.87 7.92 2.86
C ARG A 17 -4.55 8.23 1.52
N GLU A 18 -5.15 9.41 1.38
CA GLU A 18 -5.77 9.84 0.12
C GLU A 18 -4.73 9.99 -1.02
N ARG A 19 -3.48 10.33 -0.70
CA ARG A 19 -2.40 10.34 -1.70
C ARG A 19 -2.05 8.94 -2.18
N VAL A 20 -1.99 7.96 -1.27
CA VAL A 20 -1.74 6.56 -1.61
C VAL A 20 -2.88 6.03 -2.50
N LYS A 21 -4.14 6.22 -2.11
CA LYS A 21 -5.33 5.87 -2.92
C LYS A 21 -5.26 6.45 -4.33
N LEU A 22 -4.96 7.74 -4.44
CA LEU A 22 -4.87 8.40 -5.74
C LEU A 22 -3.78 7.79 -6.63
N LYS A 23 -2.62 7.46 -6.06
CA LYS A 23 -1.53 6.79 -6.79
C LYS A 23 -1.96 5.39 -7.26
N LEU A 24 -2.57 4.58 -6.39
CA LEU A 24 -3.08 3.24 -6.73
C LEU A 24 -4.14 3.32 -7.84
N THR A 25 -5.13 4.20 -7.68
CA THR A 25 -6.19 4.44 -8.70
C THR A 25 -5.60 4.83 -10.05
N ASN A 26 -4.58 5.69 -10.07
CA ASN A 26 -3.93 6.10 -11.32
C ASN A 26 -3.18 4.95 -12.00
N ILE A 27 -2.55 4.06 -11.22
CA ILE A 27 -1.90 2.86 -11.75
C ILE A 27 -2.95 1.89 -12.30
N LYS A 28 -4.05 1.66 -11.57
CA LYS A 28 -5.16 0.80 -12.00
C LYS A 28 -5.76 1.26 -13.33
N LYS A 29 -6.07 2.56 -13.46
CA LYS A 29 -6.52 3.17 -14.71
C LYS A 29 -5.55 2.95 -15.88
N PHE A 30 -4.25 3.01 -15.62
CA PHE A 30 -3.23 2.72 -16.63
C PHE A 30 -3.33 1.27 -17.10
N ILE A 31 -3.41 0.30 -16.18
CA ILE A 31 -3.54 -1.13 -16.49
C ILE A 31 -4.81 -1.38 -17.32
N ASP A 32 -5.94 -0.83 -16.89
CA ASP A 32 -7.23 -0.98 -17.58
C ASP A 32 -7.19 -0.40 -18.99
N SER A 33 -6.47 0.71 -19.19
CA SER A 33 -6.31 1.35 -20.50
C SER A 33 -5.38 0.61 -21.46
N CYS A 34 -4.48 -0.24 -20.95
CA CYS A 34 -3.52 -0.98 -21.77
C CYS A 34 -4.18 -2.05 -22.66
N GLY A 35 -5.38 -2.52 -22.30
CA GLY A 35 -6.15 -3.47 -23.13
C GLY A 35 -6.88 -2.81 -24.31
N ASN A 36 -7.15 -1.50 -24.22
CA ASN A 36 -8.05 -0.79 -25.12
C ASN A 36 -7.35 0.17 -26.09
N THR A 37 -6.05 0.44 -25.88
CA THR A 37 -5.31 1.43 -26.68
C THR A 37 -4.32 0.77 -27.64
N ILE A 38 -4.23 1.30 -28.87
CA ILE A 38 -3.16 0.97 -29.83
C ILE A 38 -1.89 1.72 -29.39
N THR A 39 -1.39 1.38 -28.21
CA THR A 39 -0.16 1.97 -27.65
C THR A 39 1.02 1.07 -28.00
N ASP A 40 2.15 1.67 -28.35
CA ASP A 40 3.39 0.95 -28.66
C ASP A 40 3.79 0.01 -27.50
N LYS A 41 4.07 -1.25 -27.82
CA LYS A 41 4.37 -2.28 -26.81
C LYS A 41 5.56 -1.91 -25.94
N THR A 42 6.58 -1.28 -26.50
CA THR A 42 7.77 -0.82 -25.76
C THR A 42 7.41 0.30 -24.79
N GLN A 43 6.53 1.23 -25.18
CA GLN A 43 6.02 2.27 -24.28
C GLN A 43 5.18 1.71 -23.13
N ILE A 44 4.37 0.69 -23.39
CA ILE A 44 3.61 -0.03 -22.35
C ILE A 44 4.58 -0.67 -21.35
N VAL A 45 5.62 -1.37 -21.82
CA VAL A 45 6.63 -2.01 -20.97
C VAL A 45 7.38 -0.99 -20.12
N ILE A 46 7.88 0.11 -20.73
CA ILE A 46 8.59 1.17 -20.00
C ILE A 46 7.70 1.76 -18.90
N THR A 47 6.45 2.09 -19.24
CA THR A 47 5.51 2.71 -18.30
C THR A 47 5.12 1.74 -17.19
N ALA A 48 4.86 0.48 -17.52
CA ALA A 48 4.53 -0.57 -16.55
C ALA A 48 5.69 -0.81 -15.57
N GLN A 49 6.94 -0.84 -16.06
CA GLN A 49 8.13 -0.97 -15.22
C GLN A 49 8.29 0.24 -14.28
N GLN A 50 8.10 1.46 -14.79
CA GLN A 50 8.13 2.68 -13.97
C GLN A 50 7.05 2.65 -12.89
N LYS A 51 5.82 2.23 -13.24
CA LYS A 51 4.70 2.11 -12.30
C LYS A 51 4.96 1.01 -11.27
N LEU A 52 5.57 -0.11 -11.65
CA LEU A 52 5.96 -1.20 -10.74
C LEU A 52 7.00 -0.73 -9.72
N ASN A 53 8.00 0.06 -10.16
CA ASN A 53 8.94 0.70 -9.24
C ASN A 53 8.22 1.68 -8.30
N GLY A 54 7.22 2.41 -8.79
CA GLY A 54 6.37 3.27 -7.97
C GLY A 54 5.55 2.51 -6.92
N VAL A 55 5.09 1.29 -7.23
CA VAL A 55 4.39 0.40 -6.28
C VAL A 55 5.31 -0.03 -5.13
N LYS A 56 6.59 -0.31 -5.42
CA LYS A 56 7.57 -0.59 -4.35
C LYS A 56 7.80 0.60 -3.42
N VAL A 57 7.82 1.81 -3.95
CA VAL A 57 7.91 3.03 -3.10
C VAL A 57 6.62 3.25 -2.29
N LEU A 58 5.46 2.88 -2.85
CA LEU A 58 4.19 2.93 -2.13
C LEU A 58 4.14 2.00 -0.93
N GLU A 59 4.83 0.85 -0.99
CA GLU A 59 4.98 -0.06 0.15
C GLU A 59 5.66 0.62 1.34
N GLU A 60 6.77 1.32 1.11
CA GLU A 60 7.47 2.09 2.15
C GLU A 60 6.61 3.24 2.71
N GLU A 61 5.84 3.93 1.85
CA GLU A 61 4.91 4.98 2.26
C GLU A 61 3.77 4.43 3.13
N LEU A 62 3.24 3.24 2.80
CA LEU A 62 2.21 2.53 3.57
C LEU A 62 2.74 2.05 4.92
N GLU A 63 3.94 1.48 4.95
CA GLU A 63 4.60 1.05 6.18
C GLU A 63 4.83 2.24 7.14
N THR A 64 5.26 3.37 6.60
CA THR A 64 5.44 4.62 7.36
C THR A 64 4.11 5.14 7.90
N LEU A 65 3.05 5.12 7.08
CA LEU A 65 1.71 5.52 7.50
C LEU A 65 1.20 4.65 8.64
N PHE A 66 1.45 3.35 8.56
CA PHE A 66 1.07 2.37 9.57
C PHE A 66 1.81 2.58 10.90
N LYS A 67 3.14 2.72 10.86
CA LYS A 67 3.96 2.99 12.06
C LYS A 67 3.45 4.25 12.79
N GLN A 68 3.18 5.31 12.03
CA GLN A 68 2.66 6.56 12.58
C GLN A 68 1.23 6.44 13.10
N TYR A 69 0.43 5.54 12.55
CA TYR A 69 -0.92 5.28 13.03
C TYR A 69 -0.91 4.50 14.36
N LEU A 70 -0.04 3.50 14.52
CA LEU A 70 0.14 2.79 15.79
C LEU A 70 0.63 3.69 16.93
N ASP A 71 1.42 4.72 16.61
CA ASP A 71 1.96 5.67 17.59
C ASP A 71 0.91 6.67 18.11
N ILE A 72 -0.27 6.74 17.49
CA ILE A 72 -1.37 7.60 17.94
C ILE A 72 -2.33 6.77 18.80
N GLU A 73 -2.61 7.23 20.02
CA GLU A 73 -3.75 6.75 20.81
C GLU A 73 -5.05 7.17 20.11
N GLU A 74 -5.59 6.30 19.25
CA GLU A 74 -6.93 6.45 18.70
C GLU A 74 -7.98 5.70 19.54
N ASP A 75 -9.16 6.31 19.67
CA ASP A 75 -10.38 5.68 20.21
C ASP A 75 -10.70 4.38 19.44
N GLU A 76 -11.10 3.31 20.15
CA GLU A 76 -11.29 1.95 19.58
C GLU A 76 -12.20 1.93 18.33
N LYS A 77 -13.19 2.84 18.27
CA LYS A 77 -14.07 2.96 17.09
C LYS A 77 -13.41 3.59 15.87
N SER A 78 -12.49 4.53 16.06
CA SER A 78 -11.67 5.08 14.97
C SER A 78 -10.65 4.04 14.51
N SER A 79 -10.14 3.25 15.48
CA SER A 79 -9.14 2.22 15.22
C SER A 79 -9.64 1.17 14.21
N ASN A 80 -10.82 0.60 14.44
CA ASN A 80 -11.32 -0.49 13.60
C ASN A 80 -11.62 -0.05 12.16
N LYS A 81 -12.12 1.18 11.97
CA LYS A 81 -12.39 1.69 10.62
C LYS A 81 -11.10 1.91 9.85
N SER A 82 -10.08 2.47 10.50
CA SER A 82 -8.79 2.77 9.85
C SER A 82 -7.95 1.50 9.62
N ASP A 83 -8.10 0.46 10.45
CA ASP A 83 -7.47 -0.86 10.25
C ASP A 83 -8.01 -1.57 8.99
N GLU A 84 -9.34 -1.63 8.82
CA GLU A 84 -9.99 -2.19 7.60
C GLU A 84 -9.53 -1.45 6.35
N GLU A 85 -9.58 -0.12 6.45
CA GLU A 85 -9.23 0.81 5.39
C GLU A 85 -7.75 0.82 5.00
N MET A 86 -6.87 0.35 5.88
CA MET A 86 -5.46 0.08 5.62
C MET A 86 -5.29 -1.27 4.94
N LEU A 87 -6.00 -2.29 5.41
CA LEU A 87 -5.97 -3.62 4.82
C LEU A 87 -6.40 -3.59 3.35
N GLU A 88 -7.49 -2.88 3.03
CA GLU A 88 -7.95 -2.64 1.66
C GLU A 88 -6.85 -2.05 0.76
N LEU A 89 -6.03 -1.13 1.29
CA LEU A 89 -4.94 -0.52 0.54
C LEU A 89 -3.77 -1.48 0.28
N LEU A 90 -3.48 -2.36 1.23
CA LEU A 90 -2.47 -3.40 1.05
C LEU A 90 -2.91 -4.40 -0.02
N GLU A 91 -4.16 -4.86 0.05
CA GLU A 91 -4.74 -5.78 -0.92
C GLU A 91 -4.79 -5.16 -2.32
N GLU A 92 -5.25 -3.90 -2.46
CA GLU A 92 -5.27 -3.21 -3.76
C GLU A 92 -3.86 -3.04 -4.34
N ARG A 93 -2.87 -2.75 -3.49
CA ARG A 93 -1.46 -2.65 -3.88
C ARG A 93 -0.93 -3.99 -4.40
N ASP A 94 -1.21 -5.09 -3.70
CA ASP A 94 -0.79 -6.43 -4.09
C ASP A 94 -1.44 -6.87 -5.42
N GLU A 95 -2.74 -6.59 -5.59
CA GLU A 95 -3.47 -6.83 -6.84
C GLU A 95 -2.85 -6.05 -8.01
N ILE A 96 -2.54 -4.76 -7.80
CA ILE A 96 -1.91 -3.90 -8.80
C ILE A 96 -0.50 -4.38 -9.14
N GLU A 97 0.30 -4.80 -8.15
CA GLU A 97 1.63 -5.35 -8.39
C GLU A 97 1.56 -6.60 -9.25
N ALA A 98 0.68 -7.55 -8.90
CA ALA A 98 0.46 -8.77 -9.67
C ALA A 98 -0.01 -8.44 -11.10
N SER A 99 -0.90 -7.47 -11.25
CA SER A 99 -1.41 -7.02 -12.54
C SER A 99 -0.33 -6.39 -13.42
N LEU A 100 0.56 -5.56 -12.85
CA LEU A 100 1.71 -4.99 -13.57
C LEU A 100 2.72 -6.07 -13.98
N LYS A 101 3.02 -7.02 -13.09
CA LYS A 101 3.87 -8.18 -13.42
C LYS A 101 3.27 -9.02 -14.55
N CYS A 102 1.96 -9.24 -14.52
CA CYS A 102 1.24 -9.92 -15.58
C CYS A 102 1.29 -9.16 -16.91
N LEU A 103 1.10 -7.83 -16.87
CA LEU A 103 1.21 -6.96 -18.03
C LEU A 103 2.61 -7.02 -18.64
N LEU A 104 3.65 -6.91 -17.80
CA LEU A 104 5.03 -7.04 -18.24
C LEU A 104 5.28 -8.42 -18.85
N SER A 105 4.84 -9.51 -18.23
CA SER A 105 4.96 -10.87 -18.79
C SER A 105 4.30 -11.01 -20.17
N LYS A 106 3.10 -10.43 -20.37
CA LYS A 106 2.38 -10.44 -21.64
C LYS A 106 3.12 -9.71 -22.77
N TYR A 107 3.77 -8.60 -22.46
CA TYR A 107 4.42 -7.74 -23.46
C TYR A 107 5.94 -7.97 -23.58
N ASN A 108 6.58 -8.61 -22.61
CA ASN A 108 8.03 -8.79 -22.48
C ASN A 108 8.51 -10.21 -22.87
N ALA A 109 7.82 -10.89 -23.79
CA ALA A 109 8.21 -12.22 -24.26
C ALA A 109 9.59 -12.27 -24.96
N ASN A 110 10.22 -11.13 -25.27
CA ASN A 110 11.63 -10.99 -25.65
C ASN A 110 12.19 -9.64 -25.15
N ASP A 111 13.30 -9.70 -24.42
CA ASP A 111 14.35 -8.67 -24.27
C ASP A 111 14.06 -7.30 -23.60
N VAL A 112 13.47 -7.28 -22.40
CA VAL A 112 13.81 -6.24 -21.41
C VAL A 112 14.18 -6.93 -20.10
N ALA A 113 15.46 -6.85 -19.74
CA ALA A 113 15.95 -7.28 -18.44
C ALA A 113 15.11 -6.58 -17.35
N MET A 114 14.26 -7.35 -16.68
CA MET A 114 13.53 -6.90 -15.50
C MET A 114 14.57 -6.38 -14.52
N ILE A 115 14.66 -5.06 -14.35
CA ILE A 115 15.51 -4.47 -13.30
C ILE A 115 14.80 -4.74 -11.99
N GLU A 116 15.03 -5.93 -11.46
CA GLU A 116 14.60 -6.33 -10.15
C GLU A 116 15.49 -5.60 -9.15
N ASN A 117 15.07 -4.40 -8.72
CA ASN A 117 15.60 -3.84 -7.49
C ASN A 117 15.23 -4.83 -6.38
N LYS A 118 16.24 -5.57 -5.92
CA LYS A 118 16.17 -6.44 -4.74
C LYS A 118 15.88 -5.55 -3.55
N SER A 119 14.61 -5.42 -3.20
CA SER A 119 14.21 -4.92 -1.88
C SER A 119 14.46 -6.07 -0.92
N ASN A 120 15.58 -6.02 -0.20
CA ASN A 120 15.79 -6.87 0.97
C ASN A 120 15.03 -6.23 2.13
N HIS A 121 13.71 -6.40 2.16
CA HIS A 121 12.94 -6.12 3.37
C HIS A 121 12.11 -7.36 3.70
N ASP A 122 12.67 -8.13 4.64
CA ASP A 122 11.92 -9.11 5.42
C ASP A 122 10.80 -8.32 6.13
N SER A 123 9.55 -8.62 5.77
CA SER A 123 8.46 -7.65 5.77
C SER A 123 7.91 -7.35 7.17
N ASP A 124 8.20 -6.16 7.70
CA ASP A 124 7.45 -5.55 8.83
C ASP A 124 5.93 -5.57 8.56
N LEU A 125 5.53 -5.50 7.28
CA LEU A 125 4.15 -5.55 6.81
C LEU A 125 3.39 -6.84 7.18
N LYS A 126 4.07 -7.99 7.17
CA LYS A 126 3.45 -9.27 7.53
C LYS A 126 3.15 -9.34 9.02
N SER A 127 4.05 -8.81 9.84
CA SER A 127 3.81 -8.66 11.29
C SER A 127 2.63 -7.74 11.58
N TYR A 128 2.25 -6.85 10.65
CA TYR A 128 1.11 -5.96 10.81
C TYR A 128 -0.23 -6.60 10.48
N ILE A 129 -0.30 -7.43 9.44
CA ILE A 129 -1.48 -8.27 9.17
C ILE A 129 -1.77 -9.15 10.39
N ASP A 130 -0.72 -9.76 10.95
CA ASP A 130 -0.84 -10.56 12.17
C ASP A 130 -1.32 -9.72 13.36
N HIS A 131 -0.90 -8.44 13.48
CA HIS A 131 -1.33 -7.54 14.56
C HIS A 131 -2.81 -7.14 14.45
N ILE A 132 -3.31 -6.83 13.25
CA ILE A 132 -4.73 -6.53 12.99
C ILE A 132 -5.57 -7.79 13.25
N GLU A 133 -5.10 -8.95 12.78
CA GLU A 133 -5.78 -10.24 13.02
C GLU A 133 -5.81 -10.60 14.51
N LEU A 134 -4.78 -10.25 15.28
CA LEU A 134 -4.78 -10.41 16.74
C LEU A 134 -5.75 -9.44 17.44
N LYS A 135 -5.79 -8.17 17.03
CA LYS A 135 -6.72 -7.16 17.58
C LYS A 135 -8.18 -7.56 17.36
N SER A 136 -8.52 -8.05 16.17
CA SER A 136 -9.89 -8.51 15.87
C SER A 136 -10.34 -9.75 16.66
N LYS A 137 -9.39 -10.51 17.23
CA LYS A 137 -9.66 -11.71 18.05
C LYS A 137 -9.69 -11.44 19.55
N LEU A 138 -9.41 -10.22 20.01
CA LEU A 138 -9.50 -9.87 21.43
C LEU A 138 -10.98 -9.90 21.86
N PRO A 139 -11.37 -10.74 22.84
CA PRO A 139 -12.74 -10.76 23.33
C PRO A 139 -13.06 -9.40 23.98
N GLU A 140 -14.22 -8.82 23.66
CA GLU A 140 -14.78 -7.68 24.38
C GLU A 140 -14.72 -7.99 25.88
N ILE A 141 -13.83 -7.31 26.61
CA ILE A 141 -13.75 -7.44 28.06
C ILE A 141 -15.06 -6.85 28.60
N PRO A 142 -15.90 -7.62 29.31
CA PRO A 142 -17.12 -7.07 29.86
C PRO A 142 -16.75 -5.98 30.86
N LEU A 143 -17.22 -4.76 30.60
CA LEU A 143 -17.04 -3.63 31.51
C LEU A 143 -17.65 -3.99 32.88
N PRO A 144 -16.95 -3.69 33.99
CA PRO A 144 -17.47 -3.98 35.32
C PRO A 144 -18.75 -3.16 35.55
N ILE A 145 -19.85 -3.87 35.80
CA ILE A 145 -21.10 -3.29 36.26
C ILE A 145 -20.86 -2.81 37.70
N PHE A 146 -20.80 -1.50 37.89
CA PHE A 146 -20.81 -0.85 39.20
C PHE A 146 -22.23 -0.74 39.75
#